data_AF-A0A959GLG5-F1
#
_entry.id   AF-A0A959GLG5-F1
#
_cell.length_a   1.000
_cell.length_b   1.000
_cell.length_c   1.000
_cell.angle_alpha   90.00
_cell.angle_beta   90.00
_cell.angle_gamma   90.00
#
_symmetry.space_group_name_H-M   'P 1'
#
loop_
_entity.id
_entity.type
_entity.pdbx_description
1 polymer ?
#
loop_
_entity_poly.entity_id
_entity_poly.type
_entity_poly.pdbx_seq_one_letter_code
_entity_poly.pdbx_strand_id
1 'polypeptide(L)'
;TDFVQTGCTNARNFAEKVEGGFGKRGHGCLFYEVGCRGPMTRASCNRILWNRVSSKTRANHPCLGCTEPGFPHHDLKKGSVFKTMKYLGFLPQEAPAGESKLLYWFKAGVGKFSPTPSELREHSK
;
A
#
# COMPACT_ATOMS: atom_id res chain seq x y z
N THR A 1 12.02 -12.33 8.55
CA THR A 1 12.17 -11.10 7.75
C THR A 1 10.93 -10.25 7.91
N ASP A 2 11.09 -8.96 8.20
CA ASP A 2 9.97 -8.03 8.35
C ASP A 2 9.32 -7.71 7.01
N PHE A 3 8.09 -7.19 7.05
CA PHE A 3 7.40 -6.67 5.88
C PHE A 3 7.99 -5.33 5.42
N VAL A 4 7.92 -5.06 4.13
CA VAL A 4 8.35 -3.79 3.52
C VAL A 4 7.59 -2.61 4.12
N GLN A 5 6.36 -2.81 4.59
CA GLN A 5 5.60 -1.78 5.29
C GLN A 5 6.32 -1.26 6.55
N THR A 6 7.10 -2.11 7.24
CA THR A 6 7.86 -1.72 8.43
C THR A 6 8.96 -0.74 8.05
N GLY A 7 8.86 0.50 8.55
CA GLY A 7 9.77 1.60 8.21
C GLY A 7 9.36 2.41 6.96
N CYS A 8 8.18 2.16 6.38
CA CYS A 8 7.63 2.96 5.30
C CYS A 8 7.22 4.36 5.81
N THR A 9 7.61 5.41 5.10
CA THR A 9 7.26 6.80 5.43
C THR A 9 5.75 7.06 5.39
N ASN A 10 5.01 6.25 4.62
CA ASN A 10 3.56 6.38 4.44
C ASN A 10 2.79 5.34 5.28
N ALA A 11 3.41 4.77 6.32
CA ALA A 11 2.77 3.78 7.19
C ALA A 11 1.56 4.35 7.95
N ARG A 12 1.61 5.61 8.40
CA ARG A 12 0.46 6.30 9.00
C ARG A 12 -0.70 6.42 8.01
N ASN A 13 -0.40 6.88 6.80
CA ASN A 13 -1.38 7.03 5.72
C ASN A 13 -2.02 5.70 5.34
N PHE A 14 -1.29 4.59 5.47
CA PHE A 14 -1.85 3.25 5.32
C PHE A 14 -2.86 2.92 6.43
N ALA A 15 -2.55 3.21 7.70
CA ALA A 15 -3.47 2.97 8.81
C ALA A 15 -4.75 3.81 8.72
N GLU A 16 -4.61 5.07 8.32
CA GLU A 16 -5.70 6.04 8.19
C GLU A 16 -6.46 5.95 6.84
N LYS A 17 -6.03 5.04 5.96
CA LYS A 17 -6.62 4.84 4.62
C LYS A 17 -6.59 6.07 3.72
N VAL A 18 -5.54 6.88 3.84
CA VAL A 18 -5.30 8.04 2.97
C VAL A 18 -4.67 7.58 1.67
N GLU A 19 -5.38 7.81 0.57
CA GLU A 19 -4.99 7.36 -0.77
C GLU A 19 -3.91 8.29 -1.37
N GLY A 20 -2.92 7.71 -2.06
CA GLY A 20 -1.87 8.45 -2.78
C GLY A 20 -1.72 7.97 -4.22
N GLY A 21 -1.34 8.89 -5.11
CA GLY A 21 -1.17 8.64 -6.54
C GLY A 21 0.28 8.38 -6.95
N PHE A 22 0.44 7.67 -8.08
CA PHE A 22 1.75 7.42 -8.69
C PHE A 22 2.40 8.72 -9.19
N GLY A 23 3.67 8.94 -8.87
CA GLY A 23 4.45 10.07 -9.40
C GLY A 23 4.02 11.47 -8.92
N LYS A 24 2.91 11.60 -8.18
CA LYS A 24 2.52 12.86 -7.53
C LYS A 24 3.44 13.10 -6.34
N ARG A 25 4.03 14.30 -6.20
CA ARG A 25 4.67 14.67 -4.93
C ARG A 25 3.58 14.79 -3.88
N GLY A 26 3.53 13.90 -2.88
CA GLY A 26 2.46 13.92 -1.90
C GLY A 26 2.47 12.75 -0.91
N HIS A 27 1.87 13.00 0.26
CA HIS A 27 1.91 12.19 1.47
C HIS A 27 0.77 11.16 1.53
N GLY A 28 0.63 10.29 0.53
CA GLY A 28 -0.46 9.30 0.47
C GLY A 28 0.02 7.85 0.42
N CYS A 29 -0.84 6.89 0.79
CA CYS A 29 -0.51 5.48 0.68
C CYS A 29 -0.79 4.94 -0.73
N LEU A 30 0.23 4.32 -1.34
CA LEU A 30 0.14 3.73 -2.68
C LEU A 30 -0.60 2.38 -2.73
N PHE A 31 -1.05 1.85 -1.58
CA PHE A 31 -1.75 0.56 -1.51
C PHE A 31 -3.15 0.61 -2.14
N TYR A 32 -3.87 1.73 -2.01
CA TYR A 32 -5.31 1.79 -2.33
C TYR A 32 -5.62 2.08 -3.80
N GLU A 33 -4.79 2.87 -4.48
CA GLU A 33 -4.96 3.18 -5.91
C GLU A 33 -3.97 2.44 -6.80
N VAL A 34 -2.70 2.39 -6.40
CA VAL A 34 -1.56 2.01 -7.26
C VAL A 34 -1.09 0.57 -7.03
N GLY A 35 -1.68 -0.16 -6.09
CA GLY A 35 -1.41 -1.59 -5.89
C GLY A 35 -0.10 -1.90 -5.15
N CYS A 36 0.39 -1.00 -4.30
CA CYS A 36 1.61 -1.26 -3.52
C CYS A 36 1.49 -2.52 -2.66
N ARG A 37 2.36 -3.52 -2.87
CA ARG A 37 2.35 -4.79 -2.12
C ARG A 37 3.20 -4.77 -0.85
N GLY A 38 3.59 -3.60 -0.36
CA GLY A 38 4.45 -3.44 0.82
C GLY A 38 3.96 -4.19 2.07
N PRO A 39 2.65 -4.18 2.39
CA PRO A 39 2.06 -4.96 3.50
C PRO A 39 2.07 -6.48 3.32
N MET A 40 2.39 -6.97 2.13
CA MET A 40 2.35 -8.40 1.78
C MET A 40 3.74 -8.94 1.39
N THR A 41 4.76 -8.07 1.35
CA THR A 41 6.10 -8.40 0.87
C THR A 41 7.10 -8.37 2.01
N ARG A 42 7.85 -9.45 2.21
CA ARG A 42 8.94 -9.57 3.16
C ARG A 42 10.24 -9.09 2.53
N ALA A 43 10.71 -7.91 2.94
CA ALA A 43 12.03 -7.40 2.59
C ALA A 43 12.46 -6.26 3.51
N SER A 44 13.76 -6.03 3.59
CA SER A 44 14.38 -4.99 4.42
C SER A 44 14.44 -3.61 3.74
N CYS A 45 13.79 -3.42 2.58
CA CYS A 45 13.96 -2.24 1.73
C CYS A 45 13.70 -0.90 2.42
N ASN A 46 12.82 -0.86 3.43
CA ASN A 46 12.54 0.36 4.20
C ASN A 46 13.32 0.46 5.52
N ARG A 47 14.03 -0.60 5.90
CA ARG A 47 14.87 -0.66 7.11
C ARG A 47 16.32 -0.33 6.81
N ILE A 48 16.93 -1.00 5.83
CA ILE A 48 18.33 -0.80 5.44
C ILE A 48 18.51 0.20 4.30
N LEU A 49 17.44 0.42 3.52
CA LEU A 49 17.42 1.24 2.30
C LEU A 49 18.32 0.70 1.17
N TRP A 50 17.98 1.07 -0.05
CA TRP A 50 18.84 0.93 -1.22
C TRP A 50 19.96 1.96 -1.15
N ASN A 51 21.20 1.49 -1.23
CA ASN A 51 22.42 2.29 -1.09
C ASN A 51 22.46 3.16 0.18
N ARG A 52 21.72 2.77 1.23
CA ARG A 52 21.52 3.56 2.46
C ARG A 52 20.88 4.95 2.23
N VAL A 53 20.29 5.18 1.05
CA VAL A 53 19.75 6.48 0.63
C VAL A 53 18.23 6.45 0.53
N SER A 54 17.66 5.48 -0.19
CA SER A 54 16.23 5.52 -0.52
C SER A 54 15.60 4.14 -0.65
N SER A 55 14.30 4.08 -0.92
CA SER A 55 13.55 2.87 -1.24
C SER A 55 12.49 3.18 -2.28
N LYS A 56 11.91 2.15 -2.92
CA LYS A 56 10.82 2.36 -3.89
C LYS A 56 9.69 3.21 -3.32
N THR A 57 9.20 2.88 -2.13
CA THR A 57 8.09 3.62 -1.50
C THR A 57 8.47 5.05 -1.13
N ARG A 58 9.75 5.32 -0.79
CA ARG A 58 10.24 6.68 -0.55
C ARG A 58 10.37 7.51 -1.83
N ALA A 59 10.68 6.86 -2.95
CA ALA A 59 10.66 7.47 -4.28
C ALA A 59 9.25 7.56 -4.88
N ASN A 60 8.21 7.37 -4.06
CA ASN A 60 6.81 7.31 -4.46
C ASN A 60 6.51 6.28 -5.58
N HIS A 61 7.21 5.15 -5.53
CA HIS A 61 6.97 4.00 -6.39
C HIS A 61 6.40 2.83 -5.56
N PRO A 62 5.35 2.14 -6.03
CA PRO A 62 4.77 1.02 -5.28
C PRO A 62 5.78 -0.12 -5.13
N CYS A 63 5.68 -0.84 -4.01
CA CYS A 63 6.34 -2.13 -3.88
C CYS A 63 5.64 -3.14 -4.82
N LEU A 64 6.41 -3.89 -5.59
CA LEU A 64 5.89 -4.88 -6.53
C LEU A 64 5.95 -6.32 -6.00
N GLY A 65 6.54 -6.54 -4.82
CA GLY A 65 6.65 -7.88 -4.25
C GLY A 65 7.76 -8.75 -4.85
N CYS A 66 8.88 -8.18 -5.30
CA CYS A 66 9.96 -8.92 -5.97
C CYS A 66 10.67 -9.99 -5.13
N THR A 67 10.43 -10.03 -3.81
CA THR A 67 11.01 -11.02 -2.89
C THR A 67 10.02 -12.10 -2.46
N GLU A 68 8.75 -11.99 -2.88
CA GLU A 68 7.75 -13.03 -2.59
C GLU A 68 7.78 -14.13 -3.66
N PRO A 69 7.51 -15.39 -3.27
CA PRO A 69 7.40 -16.48 -4.23
C PRO A 69 6.26 -16.20 -5.22
N GLY A 70 6.54 -16.44 -6.50
CA GLY A 70 5.59 -16.23 -7.59
C GLY A 70 5.72 -14.88 -8.30
N PHE A 71 6.56 -13.93 -7.86
CA PHE A 71 6.82 -12.67 -8.59
C PHE A 71 7.19 -12.91 -10.07
N PRO A 72 6.65 -12.15 -11.04
CA PRO A 72 5.78 -10.96 -10.92
C PRO A 72 4.32 -11.21 -10.56
N HIS A 73 3.98 -12.41 -10.09
CA HIS A 73 2.69 -13.03 -9.75
C HIS A 73 2.13 -13.80 -10.95
N HIS A 74 1.94 -15.12 -10.78
CA HIS A 74 1.43 -16.04 -11.81
C HIS A 74 -0.01 -15.71 -12.24
N ASP A 75 -0.72 -14.94 -11.43
CA ASP A 75 -2.11 -14.53 -11.54
C ASP A 75 -2.29 -13.03 -11.87
N LEU A 76 -1.22 -12.34 -12.31
CA LEU A 76 -1.33 -10.95 -12.78
C LEU A 76 -2.35 -10.84 -13.93
N LYS A 77 -3.50 -10.25 -13.63
CA LYS A 77 -4.40 -9.75 -14.67
C LYS A 77 -3.69 -8.62 -15.41
N LYS A 78 -3.73 -8.63 -16.75
CA LYS A 78 -3.13 -7.58 -17.59
C LYS A 78 -3.58 -6.19 -17.07
N GLY A 79 -2.62 -5.33 -16.73
CA GLY A 79 -2.87 -3.98 -16.21
C GLY A 79 -3.00 -3.85 -14.68
N SER A 80 -2.79 -4.92 -13.90
CA SER A 80 -2.87 -4.88 -12.42
C SER A 80 -1.60 -4.41 -11.71
N VAL A 81 -0.46 -4.29 -12.42
CA VAL A 81 0.85 -3.97 -11.81
C VAL A 81 0.88 -2.61 -11.10
N PHE A 82 0.21 -1.60 -11.64
CA PHE A 82 0.14 -0.25 -11.09
C PHE A 82 -1.29 0.14 -10.68
N LYS A 83 -2.14 -0.85 -10.40
CA LYS A 83 -3.53 -0.62 -10.07
C LYS A 83 -4.04 -1.60 -9.04
N THR A 84 -4.58 -1.09 -7.94
CA THR A 84 -5.23 -1.94 -6.95
C THR A 84 -6.51 -2.51 -7.53
N MET A 85 -6.60 -3.84 -7.59
CA MET A 85 -7.81 -4.52 -8.01
C MET A 85 -8.87 -4.39 -6.92
N LYS A 86 -10.02 -3.79 -7.26
CA LYS A 86 -11.13 -3.58 -6.32
C LYS A 86 -12.31 -4.49 -6.65
N TYR A 87 -12.97 -5.02 -5.62
CA TYR A 87 -14.28 -5.65 -5.65
C TYR A 87 -15.34 -4.56 -5.40
N LEU A 88 -16.42 -4.57 -6.20
CA LEU A 88 -17.44 -3.52 -6.25
C LEU A 88 -16.89 -2.09 -6.40
N GLY A 89 -15.68 -1.91 -6.94
CA GLY A 89 -15.07 -0.60 -7.19
C GLY A 89 -14.47 0.11 -5.97
N PHE A 90 -14.72 -0.33 -4.73
CA PHE A 90 -14.20 0.33 -3.52
C PHE A 90 -13.47 -0.57 -2.53
N LEU A 91 -13.62 -1.90 -2.58
CA LEU A 91 -12.97 -2.84 -1.68
C LEU A 91 -11.74 -3.47 -2.33
N PRO A 92 -10.53 -3.39 -1.77
CA PRO A 92 -9.37 -4.08 -2.34
C PRO A 92 -9.54 -5.60 -2.31
N GLN A 93 -9.22 -6.30 -3.40
CA GLN A 93 -9.33 -7.77 -3.51
C GLN A 93 -8.29 -8.52 -2.66
N GLU A 94 -7.17 -7.87 -2.39
CA GLU A 94 -6.08 -8.38 -1.58
C GLU A 94 -6.05 -7.67 -0.23
N ALA A 95 -5.81 -8.45 0.83
CA ALA A 95 -5.65 -7.95 2.18
C ALA A 95 -4.17 -8.09 2.60
N PRO A 96 -3.69 -7.25 3.52
CA PRO A 96 -2.35 -7.39 4.11
C PRO A 96 -2.09 -8.80 4.65
N ALA A 97 -0.83 -9.21 4.63
CA ALA A 97 -0.47 -10.53 5.13
C ALA A 97 -0.81 -10.67 6.63
N GLY A 98 -1.54 -11.72 7.00
CA GLY A 98 -1.93 -11.99 8.39
C GLY A 98 -3.31 -11.46 8.79
N GLU A 99 -4.01 -10.71 7.93
CA GLU A 99 -5.42 -10.35 8.14
C GLU A 99 -6.37 -11.16 7.26
N SER A 100 -7.55 -11.52 7.78
CA SER A 100 -8.59 -12.12 6.94
C SER A 100 -9.23 -11.05 6.05
N LYS A 101 -9.54 -11.39 4.79
CA LYS A 101 -10.11 -10.45 3.81
C LYS A 101 -11.42 -9.81 4.31
N LEU A 102 -12.28 -10.61 4.93
CA LEU A 102 -13.53 -10.15 5.53
C LEU A 102 -13.29 -9.14 6.66
N LEU A 103 -12.35 -9.42 7.55
CA LEU A 103 -12.02 -8.50 8.64
C LEU A 103 -11.44 -7.20 8.10
N TYR A 104 -10.56 -7.28 7.10
CA TYR A 104 -10.01 -6.10 6.45
C TYR A 104 -11.09 -5.27 5.76
N TRP A 105 -12.03 -5.89 5.05
CA TRP A 105 -13.17 -5.21 4.46
C TRP A 105 -14.10 -4.58 5.49
N PHE A 106 -14.37 -5.27 6.61
CA PHE A 106 -15.15 -4.70 7.70
C PHE A 106 -14.46 -3.45 8.27
N LYS A 107 -13.15 -3.53 8.57
CA LYS A 107 -12.34 -2.37 9.00
C LYS A 107 -12.33 -1.26 7.94
N ALA A 108 -12.23 -1.61 6.67
CA ALA A 108 -12.22 -0.66 5.56
C ALA A 108 -13.57 0.05 5.37
N GLY A 109 -14.67 -0.70 5.44
CA GLY A 109 -16.04 -0.19 5.38
C GLY A 109 -16.30 0.78 6.52
N VAL A 110 -16.10 0.36 7.77
CA VAL A 110 -16.28 1.22 8.95
C VAL A 110 -15.38 2.46 8.89
N GLY A 111 -14.12 2.30 8.48
CA GLY A 111 -13.18 3.42 8.40
C GLY A 111 -13.49 4.46 7.31
N LYS A 112 -14.23 4.11 6.25
CA LYS A 112 -14.70 5.09 5.24
C LYS A 112 -15.92 5.88 5.72
N PHE A 113 -16.73 5.31 6.61
CA PHE A 113 -17.86 6.02 7.23
C PHE A 113 -17.48 6.81 8.49
N SER A 114 -16.27 6.61 9.01
CA SER A 114 -15.71 7.44 10.09
C SER A 114 -15.10 8.73 9.52
N PRO A 115 -15.37 9.91 10.10
CA PRO A 115 -14.75 11.15 9.66
C PRO A 115 -13.24 11.09 9.92
N THR A 116 -12.46 11.08 8.85
CA THR A 116 -11.01 11.32 8.92
C THR A 116 -10.75 12.77 9.34
N PRO A 117 -9.80 13.05 10.26
CA PRO A 117 -9.43 14.41 10.65
C PRO A 117 -9.06 15.27 9.44
N SER A 118 -9.56 16.51 9.39
CA SER A 118 -9.37 17.47 8.28
C SER A 118 -7.90 17.78 7.99
N GLU A 119 -7.05 17.84 9.02
CA GLU A 119 -5.61 18.12 8.93
C GLU A 119 -4.85 17.11 8.04
N LEU A 120 -5.29 15.84 8.02
CA LEU A 120 -4.66 14.79 7.21
C LEU A 120 -5.04 14.89 5.72
N ARG A 121 -6.19 15.51 5.41
CA ARG A 121 -6.61 15.77 4.02
C ARG A 121 -5.84 16.94 3.41
N GLU A 122 -5.48 17.94 4.21
CA GLU A 122 -4.68 19.09 3.78
C GLU A 122 -3.24 18.70 3.44
N HIS A 123 -2.61 17.84 4.24
CA HIS A 123 -1.25 17.33 3.96
C HIS A 123 -1.18 16.35 2.76
N SER A 124 -2.32 15.89 2.23
CA SER A 124 -2.39 14.93 1.12
C SER A 124 -2.59 15.59 -0.25
N LYS A 125 -2.98 16.88 -0.30
CA LYS A 125 -3.13 17.67 -1.55
C LYS A 125 -1.80 18.24 -2.01
#